data_AF-A0A9N7MRV4-F1
#
_entry.id   AF-A0A9N7MRV4-F1
#
_cell.length_a   1.000
_cell.length_b   1.000
_cell.length_c   1.000
_cell.angle_alpha   90.00
_cell.angle_beta   90.00
_cell.angle_gamma   90.00
#
_symmetry.space_group_name_H-M   'P 1'
#
loop_
_entity.id
_entity.type
_entity.pdbx_description
1 polymer ?
#
loop_
_entity_poly.entity_id
_entity_poly.type
_entity_poly.pdbx_seq_one_letter_code
_entity_poly.pdbx_strand_id
1 'polypeptide(L)'
;MIHNRIQRTSYRGWIHASPSEIRAKKKPKVCLDPEKFKEFKLVKKTQLSHNVAKFKFALPTPISVLGLPIGQHISCRGKDSQGEDVIKPYTPTTLDSDVGYFELVIKMYPQGRMSHHFREMREGDYLSVKGPKGRFKYRPGQAALLPILEPGTINTAFPF
;
A
#
# COMPACT_ATOMS: atom_id res chain seq x y z
N MET A 1 32.69 69.81 -14.44
CA MET A 1 32.81 69.83 -15.92
C MET A 1 33.51 68.55 -16.37
N ILE A 2 32.72 67.61 -16.91
CA ILE A 2 32.96 66.76 -18.08
C ILE A 2 34.42 66.46 -18.48
N HIS A 3 34.84 65.18 -18.45
CA HIS A 3 35.24 64.38 -19.64
C HIS A 3 35.78 62.97 -19.29
N ASN A 4 34.90 61.98 -19.45
CA ASN A 4 35.02 60.75 -20.25
C ASN A 4 36.42 60.30 -20.77
N ARG A 5 36.86 59.06 -20.45
CA ARG A 5 37.20 58.03 -21.47
C ARG A 5 37.41 56.61 -20.91
N ILE A 6 36.83 55.68 -21.64
CA ILE A 6 36.78 54.22 -21.52
C ILE A 6 38.11 53.56 -21.92
N GLN A 7 38.49 52.46 -21.26
CA GLN A 7 39.03 51.25 -21.93
C GLN A 7 38.58 49.96 -21.22
N ARG A 8 38.16 49.01 -22.05
CA ARG A 8 37.82 47.58 -21.83
C ARG A 8 39.03 46.84 -21.19
N THR A 9 38.98 45.71 -20.49
CA THR A 9 38.32 44.41 -20.67
C THR A 9 38.85 43.52 -19.52
N SER A 10 38.06 42.64 -18.90
CA SER A 10 38.51 41.26 -18.59
C SER A 10 37.38 40.42 -18.01
N TYR A 11 37.34 39.18 -18.46
CA TYR A 11 36.40 38.11 -18.17
C TYR A 11 36.65 37.48 -16.80
N ARG A 12 35.56 37.04 -16.13
CA ARG A 12 35.42 36.05 -15.02
C ARG A 12 34.40 36.61 -14.01
N GLY A 13 33.15 36.18 -13.94
CA GLY A 13 32.69 34.80 -13.97
C GLY A 13 32.79 34.18 -12.58
N TRP A 14 31.91 34.56 -11.65
CA TRP A 14 31.56 33.79 -10.44
C TRP A 14 30.11 34.08 -10.04
N ILE A 15 29.20 33.35 -10.67
CA ILE A 15 27.88 33.03 -10.13
C ILE A 15 28.10 32.10 -8.93
N HIS A 16 27.97 32.62 -7.71
CA HIS A 16 27.76 31.74 -6.55
C HIS A 16 26.28 31.32 -6.51
N ALA A 17 25.89 30.47 -7.47
CA ALA A 17 24.71 29.63 -7.30
C ALA A 17 25.18 28.37 -6.57
N SER A 18 24.75 28.20 -5.32
CA SER A 18 25.06 27.02 -4.51
C SER A 18 24.57 25.76 -5.25
N PRO A 19 25.45 24.79 -5.54
CA PRO A 19 25.00 23.51 -6.05
C PRO A 19 24.32 22.75 -4.92
N SER A 20 23.09 22.31 -5.18
CA SER A 20 22.34 21.27 -4.48
C SER A 20 21.39 21.67 -3.33
N GLU A 21 20.39 22.50 -3.63
CA GLU A 21 19.02 22.07 -3.30
C GLU A 21 18.62 20.91 -4.24
N ILE A 22 19.30 19.76 -4.08
CA ILE A 22 18.72 18.50 -4.55
C ILE A 22 17.56 18.27 -3.60
N ARG A 23 16.38 18.77 -3.98
CA ARG A 23 15.09 18.37 -3.43
C ARG A 23 15.04 16.85 -3.58
N ALA A 24 15.51 16.15 -2.56
CA ALA A 24 15.47 14.70 -2.50
C ALA A 24 14.01 14.33 -2.77
N LYS A 25 13.73 13.76 -3.95
CA LYS A 25 12.43 13.22 -4.27
C LYS A 25 12.16 12.19 -3.17
N LYS A 26 11.36 12.55 -2.16
CA LYS A 26 10.98 11.66 -1.07
C LYS A 26 10.41 10.42 -1.75
N LYS A 27 11.14 9.31 -1.69
CA LYS A 27 10.62 8.01 -2.13
C LYS A 27 9.24 7.85 -1.46
N PRO A 28 8.19 7.43 -2.19
CA PRO A 28 6.88 7.23 -1.58
C PRO A 28 7.07 6.35 -0.35
N LYS A 29 6.66 6.88 0.81
CA LYS A 29 6.90 6.25 2.11
C LYS A 29 6.08 4.96 2.11
N VAL A 30 6.74 3.81 1.99
CA VAL A 30 6.09 2.50 2.04
C VAL A 30 5.34 2.41 3.37
N CYS A 31 4.03 2.23 3.32
CA CYS A 31 3.18 2.34 4.50
C CYS A 31 3.35 1.14 5.44
N LEU A 32 3.68 -0.02 4.89
CA LEU A 32 3.76 -1.27 5.61
C LEU A 32 5.13 -1.47 6.28
N ASP A 33 5.14 -2.26 7.35
CA ASP A 33 6.35 -2.71 8.04
C ASP A 33 6.38 -4.25 8.06
N PRO A 34 7.46 -4.90 7.58
CA PRO A 34 7.50 -6.35 7.45
C PRO A 34 7.63 -7.07 8.80
N GLU A 35 8.02 -6.35 9.86
CA GLU A 35 8.24 -6.90 11.19
C GLU A 35 7.09 -6.55 12.12
N LYS A 36 6.62 -5.30 12.06
CA LYS A 36 5.64 -4.73 12.99
C LYS A 36 4.24 -4.60 12.38
N PHE A 37 3.22 -4.79 13.21
CA PHE A 37 1.85 -4.46 12.86
C PHE A 37 1.63 -2.94 12.96
N LYS A 38 0.90 -2.40 12.00
CA LYS A 38 0.46 -0.99 11.95
C LYS A 38 -1.05 -0.96 11.83
N GLU A 39 -1.67 -0.02 12.52
CA GLU A 39 -3.12 0.16 12.50
C GLU A 39 -3.55 1.02 11.30
N PHE A 40 -4.56 0.56 10.58
CA PHE A 40 -5.17 1.30 9.46
C PHE A 40 -6.66 1.47 9.70
N LYS A 41 -7.14 2.71 9.59
CA LYS A 41 -8.52 3.07 9.89
C LYS A 41 -9.45 2.62 8.76
N LEU A 42 -10.51 1.90 9.09
CA LEU A 42 -11.62 1.62 8.17
C LEU A 42 -12.39 2.91 7.90
N VAL A 43 -12.29 3.43 6.68
CA VAL A 43 -13.00 4.64 6.28
C VAL A 43 -14.32 4.36 5.58
N LYS A 44 -14.47 3.18 4.99
CA LYS A 44 -15.72 2.79 4.32
C LYS A 44 -15.92 1.29 4.30
N LYS A 45 -17.14 0.84 4.62
CA LYS A 45 -17.60 -0.54 4.43
C LYS A 45 -18.71 -0.55 3.38
N THR A 46 -18.60 -1.40 2.37
CA THR A 46 -19.59 -1.50 1.29
C THR A 46 -19.99 -2.96 1.11
N GLN A 47 -21.27 -3.27 1.36
CA GLN A 47 -21.80 -4.61 1.12
C GLN A 47 -21.87 -4.86 -0.41
N LEU A 48 -21.29 -5.97 -0.87
CA LEU A 48 -21.30 -6.35 -2.29
C LEU A 48 -22.30 -7.47 -2.58
N SER A 49 -22.44 -8.42 -1.66
CA SER A 49 -23.40 -9.53 -1.76
C SER A 49 -23.85 -9.96 -0.36
N HIS A 50 -24.64 -11.03 -0.21
CA HIS A 50 -25.05 -11.53 1.11
C HIS A 50 -23.88 -11.92 2.02
N ASN A 51 -22.74 -12.36 1.47
CA ASN A 51 -21.58 -12.81 2.23
C ASN A 51 -20.26 -12.15 1.80
N VAL A 52 -20.29 -11.12 0.96
CA VAL A 52 -19.07 -10.39 0.54
C VAL A 52 -19.24 -8.91 0.84
N ALA A 53 -18.21 -8.33 1.44
CA ALA A 53 -18.12 -6.90 1.67
C ALA A 53 -16.73 -6.36 1.30
N LYS A 54 -16.70 -5.11 0.87
CA LYS A 54 -15.50 -4.35 0.58
C LYS A 54 -15.19 -3.40 1.72
N PHE A 55 -13.94 -3.39 2.15
CA PHE A 55 -13.43 -2.60 3.26
C PHE A 55 -12.33 -1.68 2.73
N LYS A 56 -12.53 -0.37 2.87
CA LYS A 56 -11.57 0.64 2.44
C LYS A 56 -10.85 1.20 3.66
N PHE A 57 -9.54 1.06 3.69
CA PHE A 57 -8.69 1.49 4.80
C PHE A 57 -7.84 2.69 4.39
N ALA A 58 -7.79 3.72 5.23
CA ALA A 58 -6.94 4.90 4.98
C ALA A 58 -5.48 4.60 5.29
N LEU A 59 -4.59 5.06 4.42
CA LEU A 59 -3.16 5.10 4.66
C LEU A 59 -2.79 6.34 5.49
N PRO A 60 -1.63 6.35 6.17
CA PRO A 60 -1.21 7.48 7.02
C PRO A 60 -1.12 8.83 6.29
N THR A 61 -0.92 8.82 4.97
CA THR A 61 -0.90 10.04 4.17
C THR A 61 -1.76 9.90 2.92
N PRO A 62 -2.45 10.96 2.47
CA PRO A 62 -3.34 10.89 1.30
C PRO A 62 -2.59 10.65 -0.02
N ILE A 63 -1.27 10.88 -0.02
CA ILE A 63 -0.39 10.71 -1.19
C ILE A 63 0.42 9.41 -1.17
N SER A 64 0.36 8.64 -0.07
CA SER A 64 1.12 7.38 0.00
C SER A 64 0.37 6.27 -0.69
N VAL A 65 1.13 5.34 -1.26
CA VAL A 65 0.62 4.06 -1.75
C VAL A 65 0.94 2.96 -0.74
N LEU A 66 0.20 1.85 -0.80
CA LEU A 66 0.46 0.72 0.09
C LEU A 66 1.86 0.14 -0.13
N GLY A 67 2.31 0.11 -1.40
CA GLY A 67 3.65 -0.30 -1.80
C GLY A 67 3.87 -1.81 -1.68
N LEU A 68 2.90 -2.62 -2.15
CA LEU A 68 3.05 -4.07 -2.26
C LEU A 68 3.63 -4.43 -3.64
N PRO A 69 4.85 -4.99 -3.72
CA PRO A 69 5.34 -5.55 -4.96
C PRO A 69 4.40 -6.67 -5.47
N ILE A 70 4.28 -6.79 -6.79
CA ILE A 70 3.49 -7.84 -7.44
C ILE A 70 3.90 -9.23 -6.91
N GLY A 71 2.91 -10.00 -6.45
CA GLY A 71 3.09 -11.33 -5.86
C GLY A 71 3.33 -11.35 -4.35
N GLN A 72 3.23 -10.22 -3.66
CA GLN A 72 3.29 -10.12 -2.20
C GLN A 72 1.91 -9.82 -1.61
N HIS A 73 1.72 -10.19 -0.35
CA HIS A 73 0.48 -10.04 0.41
C HIS A 73 0.73 -9.35 1.76
N ILE A 74 -0.33 -8.94 2.44
CA ILE A 74 -0.29 -8.43 3.81
C ILE A 74 -0.80 -9.47 4.80
N SER A 75 -0.32 -9.43 6.03
CA SER A 75 -0.89 -10.17 7.15
C SER A 75 -1.79 -9.24 7.96
N CYS A 76 -3.07 -9.58 8.05
CA CYS A 76 -4.03 -8.86 8.88
C CYS A 76 -4.19 -9.61 10.21
N ARG A 77 -4.22 -8.88 11.32
CA ARG A 77 -4.54 -9.41 12.65
C ARG A 77 -5.90 -8.87 13.08
N GLY A 78 -6.72 -9.76 13.64
CA GLY A 78 -8.04 -9.46 14.14
C GLY A 78 -8.37 -10.31 15.37
N LYS A 79 -9.61 -10.20 15.83
CA LYS A 79 -10.17 -10.89 16.99
C LYS A 79 -11.32 -11.78 16.56
N ASP A 80 -11.32 -13.04 17.00
CA ASP A 80 -12.44 -13.94 16.76
C ASP A 80 -13.56 -13.78 17.79
N SER A 81 -14.58 -14.63 17.72
CA SER A 81 -15.73 -14.61 18.62
C SER A 81 -15.40 -14.87 20.09
N GLN A 82 -14.23 -15.45 20.39
CA GLN A 82 -13.75 -15.71 21.75
C GLN A 82 -12.76 -14.62 22.21
N GLY A 83 -12.49 -13.60 21.38
CA GLY A 83 -11.50 -12.56 21.65
C GLY A 83 -10.05 -13.01 21.44
N GLU A 84 -9.83 -14.18 20.85
CA GLU A 84 -8.48 -14.67 20.54
C GLU A 84 -7.94 -13.98 19.29
N ASP A 85 -6.62 -13.76 19.27
CA ASP A 85 -5.96 -13.19 18.10
C ASP A 85 -5.91 -14.18 16.94
N VAL A 86 -6.39 -13.74 15.79
CA VAL A 86 -6.28 -14.48 14.52
C VAL A 86 -5.47 -13.66 13.53
N ILE A 87 -4.52 -14.28 12.85
CA ILE A 87 -3.70 -13.65 11.81
C ILE A 87 -3.93 -14.39 10.50
N LYS A 88 -4.30 -13.66 9.44
CA LYS A 88 -4.51 -14.24 8.11
C LYS A 88 -3.90 -13.38 7.00
N PRO A 89 -3.32 -14.01 5.96
CA PRO A 89 -2.82 -13.30 4.80
C PRO A 89 -3.99 -12.82 3.92
N TYR A 90 -3.85 -11.62 3.36
CA TYR A 90 -4.78 -11.03 2.40
C TYR A 90 -4.02 -10.30 1.30
N THR A 91 -4.58 -10.33 0.09
CA THR A 91 -4.08 -9.55 -1.05
C THR A 91 -5.04 -8.40 -1.30
N PRO A 92 -4.59 -7.14 -1.18
CA PRO A 92 -5.41 -5.98 -1.51
C PRO A 92 -5.82 -5.94 -2.97
N THR A 93 -6.96 -5.32 -3.24
CA THR A 93 -7.50 -5.17 -4.60
C THR A 93 -7.11 -3.83 -5.24
N THR A 94 -6.41 -2.96 -4.52
CA THR A 94 -5.93 -1.66 -5.01
C THR A 94 -4.64 -1.78 -5.78
N LEU A 95 -4.47 -0.92 -6.79
CA LEU A 95 -3.28 -0.82 -7.62
C LEU A 95 -2.30 0.23 -7.06
N ASP A 96 -1.08 0.26 -7.58
CA ASP A 96 -0.09 1.29 -7.21
C ASP A 96 -0.51 2.72 -7.61
N SER A 97 -1.51 2.86 -8.48
CA SER A 97 -2.13 4.15 -8.83
C SER A 97 -3.10 4.67 -7.77
N ASP A 98 -3.60 3.80 -6.88
CA ASP A 98 -4.50 4.18 -5.79
C ASP A 98 -3.69 4.79 -4.64
N VAL A 99 -3.88 6.09 -4.42
CA VAL A 99 -3.19 6.84 -3.35
C VAL A 99 -4.09 7.04 -2.14
N GLY A 100 -3.51 6.98 -0.95
CA GLY A 100 -4.15 7.32 0.31
C GLY A 100 -5.02 6.24 0.93
N TYR A 101 -5.22 5.10 0.26
CA TYR A 101 -6.01 4.00 0.80
C TYR A 101 -5.58 2.64 0.23
N PHE A 102 -6.05 1.57 0.85
CA PHE A 102 -6.11 0.24 0.24
C PHE A 102 -7.48 -0.37 0.47
N GLU A 103 -7.88 -1.32 -0.39
CA GLU A 103 -9.16 -2.02 -0.28
C GLU A 103 -8.95 -3.52 -0.11
N LEU A 104 -9.77 -4.11 0.75
CA LEU A 104 -9.92 -5.55 0.91
C LEU A 104 -11.35 -5.95 0.55
N VAL A 105 -11.49 -6.95 -0.32
CA VAL A 105 -12.76 -7.62 -0.57
C VAL A 105 -12.75 -8.92 0.22
N ILE A 106 -13.64 -9.04 1.19
CA ILE A 106 -13.67 -10.16 2.13
C ILE A 106 -14.98 -10.93 1.95
N LYS A 107 -14.84 -12.22 1.66
CA LYS A 107 -15.93 -13.18 1.79
C LYS A 107 -16.03 -13.66 3.24
N MET A 108 -17.17 -13.41 3.85
CA MET A 108 -17.48 -13.71 5.23
C MET A 108 -18.07 -15.11 5.34
N TYR A 109 -17.32 -16.02 5.96
CA TYR A 109 -17.77 -17.38 6.24
C TYR A 109 -18.39 -17.44 7.66
N PRO A 110 -19.52 -18.15 7.87
CA PRO A 110 -20.18 -18.19 9.18
C PRO A 110 -19.26 -18.61 10.33
N GLN A 111 -18.44 -19.65 10.10
CA GLN A 111 -17.50 -20.21 11.08
C GLN A 111 -16.07 -19.67 10.92
N GLY A 112 -15.86 -18.66 10.09
CA GLY A 112 -14.53 -18.09 9.87
C GLY A 112 -14.11 -17.21 11.05
N ARG A 113 -13.03 -17.56 11.75
CA ARG A 113 -12.46 -16.77 12.87
C ARG A 113 -12.17 -15.31 12.46
N MET A 114 -11.45 -15.12 11.34
CA MET A 114 -11.19 -13.78 10.81
C MET A 114 -12.43 -13.16 10.16
N SER A 115 -13.34 -13.97 9.61
CA SER A 115 -14.62 -13.47 9.10
C SER A 115 -15.50 -12.87 10.21
N HIS A 116 -15.40 -13.38 11.44
CA HIS A 116 -16.05 -12.79 12.61
C HIS A 116 -15.57 -11.35 12.83
N HIS A 117 -14.25 -11.14 12.87
CA HIS A 117 -13.64 -9.83 13.03
C HIS A 117 -14.17 -8.82 12.00
N PHE A 118 -14.18 -9.18 10.72
CA PHE A 118 -14.68 -8.29 9.65
C PHE A 118 -16.20 -8.06 9.69
N ARG A 119 -16.97 -9.02 10.22
CA ARG A 119 -18.42 -8.82 10.42
C ARG A 119 -18.68 -7.71 11.43
N GLU A 120 -17.96 -7.73 12.55
CA GLU A 120 -18.14 -6.78 13.65
C GLU A 120 -17.58 -5.39 13.37
N MET A 121 -16.55 -5.30 12.51
CA MET A 121 -15.88 -4.04 12.20
C MET A 121 -16.82 -2.99 11.58
N ARG A 122 -16.72 -1.77 12.09
CA ARG A 122 -17.49 -0.58 11.70
C ARG A 122 -16.57 0.52 11.18
N GLU A 123 -17.12 1.42 10.39
CA GLU A 123 -16.39 2.60 9.93
C GLU A 123 -15.91 3.41 11.15
N GLY A 124 -14.63 3.76 11.16
CA GLY A 124 -13.97 4.34 12.32
C GLY A 124 -13.01 3.39 13.04
N ASP A 125 -13.24 2.08 12.95
CA ASP A 125 -12.39 1.06 13.58
C ASP A 125 -11.04 0.92 12.88
N TYR A 126 -10.12 0.17 13.50
CA TYR A 126 -8.78 -0.05 13.00
C TYR A 126 -8.51 -1.53 12.74
N LEU A 127 -7.76 -1.80 11.68
CA LEU A 127 -7.23 -3.12 11.36
C LEU A 127 -5.70 -3.11 11.49
N SER A 128 -5.18 -4.05 12.28
CA SER A 128 -3.75 -4.30 12.43
C SER A 128 -3.21 -5.02 11.19
N VAL A 129 -2.32 -4.37 10.44
CA VAL A 129 -1.74 -4.92 9.20
C VAL A 129 -0.21 -4.90 9.24
N LYS A 130 0.40 -5.97 8.75
CA LYS A 130 1.85 -6.17 8.63
C LYS A 130 2.21 -6.59 7.21
N GLY A 131 3.35 -6.14 6.69
CA GLY A 131 3.79 -6.50 5.35
C GLY A 131 4.92 -5.63 4.79
N PRO A 132 5.39 -5.89 3.57
CA PRO A 132 4.90 -6.93 2.69
C PRO A 132 5.45 -8.32 3.08
N LYS A 133 4.69 -9.38 2.77
CA LYS A 133 5.07 -10.79 2.95
C LYS A 133 4.99 -11.52 1.61
N GLY A 134 5.92 -12.46 1.40
CA GLY A 134 6.03 -13.24 0.17
C GLY A 134 7.45 -13.22 -0.38
N ARG A 135 7.93 -14.39 -0.82
CA ARG A 135 9.26 -14.55 -1.43
C ARG A 135 9.26 -14.33 -2.94
N PHE A 136 8.08 -14.18 -3.54
CA PHE A 136 7.94 -14.03 -4.98
C PHE A 136 8.31 -12.60 -5.38
N LYS A 137 9.28 -12.48 -6.29
CA LYS A 137 9.63 -11.25 -6.98
C LYS A 137 9.47 -11.54 -8.46
N TYR A 138 8.47 -10.94 -9.09
CA TYR A 138 8.30 -11.05 -10.53
C TYR A 138 9.53 -10.46 -11.25
N ARG A 139 10.15 -11.23 -12.15
CA ARG A 139 11.20 -10.78 -13.06
C ARG A 139 10.64 -10.83 -14.48
N PRO A 140 10.61 -9.71 -15.23
CA PRO A 140 10.21 -9.72 -16.63
C PRO A 140 11.06 -10.74 -17.41
N GLY A 141 10.42 -11.67 -18.13
CA GLY A 141 11.09 -12.72 -18.92
C GLY A 141 11.10 -14.13 -18.31
N GLN A 142 10.70 -14.32 -17.05
CA GLN A 142 10.40 -15.65 -16.50
C GLN A 142 8.92 -16.01 -16.73
N ALA A 143 8.55 -16.31 -17.97
CA ALA A 143 7.30 -17.01 -18.26
C ALA A 143 7.56 -18.52 -18.20
N ALA A 144 7.64 -19.08 -16.99
CA ALA A 144 7.34 -20.49 -16.84
C ALA A 144 5.82 -20.63 -17.04
N LEU A 145 5.40 -21.49 -17.96
CA LEU A 145 4.01 -21.90 -18.14
C LEU A 145 3.39 -22.18 -16.76
N LEU A 146 2.61 -21.22 -16.25
CA LEU A 146 1.74 -21.48 -15.12
C LEU A 146 0.61 -22.33 -15.68
N PRO A 147 0.43 -23.60 -15.26
CA PRO A 147 -0.75 -24.35 -15.65
C PRO A 147 -1.97 -23.53 -15.22
N ILE A 148 -2.80 -23.16 -16.19
CA ILE A 148 -4.05 -22.44 -15.97
C ILE A 148 -4.94 -23.44 -15.23
N LEU A 149 -4.96 -23.35 -13.90
CA LEU A 149 -5.97 -24.02 -13.10
C LEU A 149 -7.30 -23.35 -13.43
N GLU A 150 -8.31 -24.19 -13.67
CA GLU A 150 -9.63 -23.87 -14.24
C GLU A 150 -10.24 -22.52 -13.81
N PRO A 151 -11.06 -21.89 -14.69
CA PRO A 151 -11.71 -20.61 -14.42
C PRO A 151 -12.71 -20.73 -13.26
N GLY A 152 -12.19 -20.58 -12.05
CA GLY A 152 -12.97 -20.69 -10.81
C GLY A 152 -12.16 -20.45 -9.52
N THR A 153 -10.83 -20.57 -9.57
CA THR A 153 -10.01 -20.63 -8.33
C THR A 153 -9.13 -19.39 -8.09
N ILE A 154 -9.05 -18.43 -9.01
CA ILE A 154 -8.25 -17.20 -8.84
C ILE A 154 -9.18 -15.99 -8.78
N ASN A 155 -9.99 -15.89 -7.73
CA ASN A 155 -10.70 -14.66 -7.40
C ASN A 155 -10.46 -14.35 -5.92
N THR A 156 -9.66 -13.30 -5.69
CA THR A 156 -9.62 -12.43 -4.51
C THR A 156 -10.01 -13.05 -3.16
N ALA A 157 -9.02 -13.13 -2.26
CA ALA A 157 -9.16 -13.38 -0.82
C ALA A 157 -9.46 -14.82 -0.36
N PHE A 158 -8.72 -15.80 -0.89
CA PHE A 158 -8.45 -17.01 -0.10
C PHE A 158 -7.18 -16.80 0.74
N PRO A 159 -7.24 -16.94 2.08
CA PRO A 159 -6.02 -17.07 2.85
C PRO A 159 -5.36 -18.39 2.44
N PHE A 160 -4.13 -18.32 1.94
CA PHE A 160 -3.26 -19.49 1.84
C PHE A 160 -3.13 -20.18 3.20
#